data_AF-A0A397WA35-F1
#
_entry.id   AF-A0A397WA35-F1
#
_cell.length_a   1.000
_cell.length_b   1.000
_cell.length_c   1.000
_cell.angle_alpha   90.00
_cell.angle_beta   90.00
_cell.angle_gamma   90.00
#
_symmetry.space_group_name_H-M   'P 1'
#
loop_
_entity.id
_entity.type
_entity.pdbx_description
1 polymer ?
#
loop_
_entity_poly.entity_id
_entity_poly.type
_entity_poly.pdbx_seq_one_letter_code
_entity_poly.pdbx_strand_id
1 'polypeptide(L)'
;GASCSGKTTLARLFTKILPNSWIFHQDDFFKWSKIPIDPTTNLPNWDCSDAIDFTKFIKTLRHVDQTGSLPDSFKSKERLNTRNDTQIEAQLKSLIKQLSNRITSSINNLTDWKFILVDGFLLYWDMQVVKELDIKLFVQADFTTLKKRREERAGYVTVDGYWTDPPNYFDTMV
;
A
#
# COMPACT_ATOMS: atom_id res chain seq x y z
N GLY A 1 2.58 8.38 -1.82
CA GLY A 1 1.33 9.10 -2.11
C GLY A 1 0.41 9.01 -0.90
N ALA A 2 -0.40 10.04 -0.65
CA ALA A 2 -1.25 10.13 0.55
C ALA A 2 -2.22 8.94 0.70
N SER A 3 -2.74 8.70 1.91
CA SER A 3 -3.88 7.79 2.10
C SER A 3 -5.04 8.20 1.16
N CYS A 4 -5.82 7.23 0.70
CA CYS A 4 -6.96 7.46 -0.23
C CYS A 4 -6.62 8.05 -1.61
N SER A 5 -5.34 8.17 -1.98
CA SER A 5 -4.95 8.66 -3.32
C SER A 5 -5.17 7.65 -4.47
N GLY A 6 -5.45 6.38 -4.16
CA GLY A 6 -5.65 5.31 -5.15
C GLY A 6 -4.44 4.41 -5.39
N LYS A 7 -3.40 4.50 -4.55
CA LYS A 7 -2.16 3.69 -4.65
C LYS A 7 -2.42 2.19 -4.79
N THR A 8 -3.19 1.61 -3.87
CA THR A 8 -3.44 0.17 -3.87
C THR A 8 -4.25 -0.28 -5.07
N THR A 9 -5.22 0.52 -5.53
CA THR A 9 -5.97 0.23 -6.76
C THR A 9 -5.01 0.18 -7.95
N LEU A 10 -4.09 1.15 -8.06
CA LEU A 10 -3.05 1.13 -9.08
C LEU A 10 -2.12 -0.10 -8.95
N ALA A 11 -1.67 -0.43 -7.73
CA ALA A 11 -0.85 -1.61 -7.48
C ALA A 11 -1.56 -2.91 -7.90
N ARG A 12 -2.86 -3.05 -7.59
CA ARG A 12 -3.67 -4.20 -8.02
C ARG A 12 -3.79 -4.27 -9.53
N LEU A 13 -4.00 -3.15 -10.22
CA LEU A 13 -3.99 -3.12 -11.68
C LEU A 13 -2.63 -3.54 -12.25
N PHE A 14 -1.52 -3.12 -11.64
CA PHE A 14 -0.19 -3.60 -12.03
C PHE A 14 -0.04 -5.12 -11.85
N THR A 15 -0.62 -5.74 -10.81
CA THR A 15 -0.58 -7.21 -10.69
C THR A 15 -1.32 -7.95 -11.80
N LYS A 16 -2.25 -7.29 -12.50
CA LYS A 16 -2.92 -7.85 -13.69
C LYS A 16 -2.11 -7.68 -14.97
N ILE A 17 -1.16 -6.75 -14.98
CA ILE A 17 -0.33 -6.40 -16.13
C ILE A 17 1.01 -7.15 -16.06
N LEU A 18 1.63 -7.16 -14.88
CA LEU A 18 2.95 -7.74 -14.62
C LEU A 18 2.84 -9.23 -14.27
N PRO A 19 3.65 -10.10 -14.89
CA PRO A 19 3.74 -11.51 -14.53
C PRO A 19 4.41 -11.68 -13.17
N ASN A 20 4.27 -12.84 -12.52
CA ASN A 20 4.97 -13.20 -11.28
C ASN A 20 4.98 -12.07 -10.23
N SER A 21 3.86 -11.38 -10.09
CA SER A 21 3.77 -10.13 -9.35
C SER A 21 2.87 -10.24 -8.12
N TRP A 22 3.21 -9.48 -7.09
CA TRP A 22 2.42 -9.42 -5.86
C TRP A 22 2.70 -8.12 -5.11
N ILE A 23 1.83 -7.78 -4.15
CA ILE A 23 1.89 -6.53 -3.40
C ILE A 23 2.40 -6.78 -1.98
N PHE A 24 3.39 -5.98 -1.58
CA PHE A 24 3.93 -5.88 -0.23
C PHE A 24 3.41 -4.58 0.42
N HIS A 25 2.56 -4.72 1.43
CA HIS A 25 1.85 -3.59 2.04
C HIS A 25 2.57 -3.05 3.28
N GLN A 26 2.83 -1.74 3.31
CA GLN A 26 3.36 -1.05 4.49
C GLN A 26 2.42 -1.17 5.70
N ASP A 27 1.11 -1.18 5.46
CA ASP A 27 0.07 -1.23 6.50
C ASP A 27 0.13 -2.53 7.34
N ASP A 28 0.74 -3.60 6.84
CA ASP A 28 0.98 -4.82 7.63
C ASP A 28 1.94 -4.59 8.82
N PHE A 29 2.64 -3.46 8.84
CA PHE A 29 3.66 -3.09 9.82
C PHE A 29 3.22 -1.99 10.79
N PHE A 30 1.91 -1.69 10.87
CA PHE A 30 1.40 -0.88 11.98
C PHE A 30 1.76 -1.49 13.34
N LYS A 31 2.12 -0.63 14.30
CA LYS A 31 2.28 -0.98 15.71
C LYS A 31 0.91 -1.07 16.37
N TRP A 32 0.10 -2.03 15.95
CA TRP A 32 -1.34 -2.15 16.26
C TRP A 32 -1.73 -1.85 17.72
N SER A 33 -0.99 -2.35 18.71
CA SER A 33 -1.27 -2.16 20.14
C SER A 33 -0.59 -0.92 20.77
N LYS A 34 0.12 -0.13 19.97
CA LYS A 34 0.95 1.00 20.40
C LYS A 34 0.90 2.15 19.39
N ILE A 35 -0.28 2.39 18.80
CA ILE A 35 -0.49 3.56 17.95
C ILE A 35 -0.29 4.82 18.82
N PRO A 36 0.55 5.78 18.39
CA PRO A 36 0.81 6.99 19.14
C PRO A 36 -0.47 7.83 19.28
N ILE A 37 -0.61 8.53 20.39
CA ILE A 37 -1.70 9.50 20.61
C ILE A 37 -1.16 10.89 20.26
N ASP A 38 -1.88 11.63 19.42
CA ASP A 38 -1.55 13.01 19.12
C ASP A 38 -1.80 13.91 20.34
N PRO A 39 -0.83 14.71 20.78
CA PRO A 39 -0.95 15.49 22.01
C PRO A 39 -1.94 16.66 21.91
N THR A 40 -2.33 17.08 20.70
CA THR A 40 -3.23 18.23 20.48
C THR A 40 -4.69 17.79 20.48
N THR A 41 -4.99 16.72 19.76
CA THR A 41 -6.35 16.19 19.57
C THR A 41 -6.70 15.09 20.57
N ASN A 42 -5.70 14.49 21.23
CA ASN A 42 -5.82 13.32 22.10
C ASN A 42 -6.43 12.09 21.39
N LEU A 43 -6.21 11.98 20.07
CA LEU A 43 -6.67 10.87 19.24
C LEU A 43 -5.51 9.98 18.77
N PRO A 44 -5.75 8.68 18.50
CA PRO A 44 -4.75 7.82 17.85
C PRO A 44 -4.31 8.37 16.50
N ASN A 45 -3.00 8.56 16.31
CA ASN A 45 -2.40 9.05 15.06
C ASN A 45 -1.89 7.88 14.20
N TRP A 46 -2.73 7.41 13.29
CA TRP A 46 -2.38 6.35 12.34
C TRP A 46 -1.54 6.85 11.16
N ASP A 47 -1.53 8.15 10.89
CA ASP A 47 -0.94 8.72 9.67
C ASP A 47 0.48 9.29 9.90
N CYS A 48 1.12 8.92 11.03
CA CYS A 48 2.48 9.33 11.38
C CYS A 48 3.51 8.19 11.31
N SER A 49 4.79 8.55 11.23
CA SER A 49 5.90 7.58 11.15
C SER A 49 6.00 6.67 12.38
N ASP A 50 5.65 7.20 13.56
CA ASP A 50 5.74 6.44 14.81
C ASP A 50 4.69 5.33 14.89
N ALA A 51 3.63 5.38 14.09
CA ALA A 51 2.64 4.31 13.98
C ALA A 51 3.18 3.08 13.23
N ILE A 52 4.27 3.20 12.47
CA ILE A 52 4.84 2.13 11.66
C ILE A 52 6.09 1.54 12.32
N ASP A 53 6.21 0.22 12.33
CA ASP A 53 7.45 -0.49 12.67
C ASP A 53 8.37 -0.54 11.46
N PHE A 54 9.06 0.57 11.19
CA PHE A 54 10.02 0.68 10.09
C PHE A 54 11.19 -0.31 10.21
N THR A 55 11.61 -0.64 11.43
CA THR A 55 12.70 -1.62 11.64
C THR A 55 12.29 -2.99 11.11
N LYS A 56 11.09 -3.46 11.47
CA LYS A 56 10.54 -4.72 10.95
C LYS A 56 10.23 -4.64 9.45
N PHE A 57 9.68 -3.52 8.99
CA PHE A 57 9.38 -3.28 7.57
C PHE A 57 10.63 -3.40 6.70
N ILE A 58 11.70 -2.65 7.01
CA ILE A 58 12.97 -2.66 6.25
C ILE A 58 13.61 -4.05 6.29
N LYS A 59 13.65 -4.70 7.46
CA LYS A 59 14.19 -6.06 7.57
C LYS A 59 13.45 -7.04 6.66
N THR A 60 12.14 -6.91 6.57
CA THR A 60 11.29 -7.79 5.75
C THR A 60 11.42 -7.44 4.27
N LEU A 61 11.49 -6.15 3.93
CA LEU A 61 11.71 -5.67 2.57
C LEU A 61 13.05 -6.18 2.00
N ARG A 62 14.13 -6.11 2.78
CA ARG A 62 15.44 -6.68 2.39
C ARG A 62 15.39 -8.18 2.16
N HIS A 63 14.65 -8.92 2.97
CA HIS A 63 14.45 -10.36 2.75
C HIS A 63 13.67 -10.63 1.47
N VAL A 64 12.65 -9.81 1.21
CA VAL A 64 11.82 -9.90 0.00
C VAL A 64 12.63 -9.57 -1.25
N ASP A 65 13.49 -8.55 -1.19
CA ASP A 65 14.44 -8.21 -2.27
C ASP A 65 15.39 -9.38 -2.57
N GLN A 66 15.97 -9.97 -1.53
CA GLN A 66 16.94 -11.07 -1.67
C GLN A 66 16.34 -12.41 -2.13
N THR A 67 15.12 -12.73 -1.70
CA THR A 67 14.52 -14.07 -1.94
C THR A 67 13.36 -14.04 -2.94
N GLY A 68 12.80 -12.86 -3.19
CA GLY A 68 11.58 -12.69 -3.97
C GLY A 68 10.34 -13.28 -3.27
N SER A 69 10.37 -13.50 -1.96
CA SER A 69 9.28 -14.08 -1.17
C SER A 69 9.17 -13.45 0.21
N LEU A 70 7.98 -13.51 0.81
CA LEU A 70 7.79 -13.16 2.21
C LEU A 70 8.38 -14.26 3.12
N PRO A 71 8.88 -13.92 4.32
CA PRO A 71 9.22 -14.92 5.32
C PRO A 71 8.00 -15.79 5.66
N ASP A 72 8.16 -17.10 5.83
CA ASP A 72 7.05 -18.03 6.12
C ASP A 72 6.21 -17.64 7.35
N SER A 73 6.84 -16.99 8.32
CA SER A 73 6.17 -16.48 9.53
C SER A 73 5.27 -15.25 9.27
N PHE A 74 5.36 -14.63 8.10
CA PHE A 74 4.67 -13.38 7.79
C PHE A 74 3.27 -13.65 7.24
N LYS A 75 2.26 -13.07 7.90
CA LYS A 75 0.85 -13.11 7.46
C LYS A 75 0.38 -11.70 7.15
N SER A 76 0.09 -11.43 5.89
CA SER A 76 -0.47 -10.14 5.47
C SER A 76 -1.93 -10.03 5.91
N LYS A 77 -2.27 -8.92 6.56
CA LYS A 77 -3.62 -8.58 7.01
C LYS A 77 -4.33 -7.71 5.98
N GLU A 78 -3.61 -6.84 5.27
CA GLU A 78 -4.19 -5.95 4.26
C GLU A 78 -4.85 -6.71 3.11
N ARG A 79 -4.36 -7.92 2.80
CA ARG A 79 -5.01 -8.81 1.83
C ARG A 79 -6.45 -9.20 2.19
N LEU A 80 -6.84 -9.06 3.45
CA LEU A 80 -8.20 -9.37 3.92
C LEU A 80 -9.18 -8.20 3.72
N ASN A 81 -8.68 -6.97 3.46
CA ASN A 81 -9.55 -5.83 3.23
C ASN A 81 -10.26 -5.97 1.87
N THR A 82 -11.59 -6.05 1.91
CA THR A 82 -12.43 -6.12 0.72
C THR A 82 -12.45 -4.77 0.00
N ARG A 83 -11.91 -4.74 -1.22
CA ARG A 83 -11.99 -3.59 -2.13
C ARG A 83 -12.69 -4.02 -3.41
N ASN A 84 -13.75 -3.30 -3.80
CA ASN A 84 -14.48 -3.59 -5.03
C ASN A 84 -13.88 -2.80 -6.21
N ASP A 85 -12.74 -3.26 -6.72
CA ASP A 85 -12.11 -2.69 -7.92
C ASP A 85 -12.71 -3.23 -9.23
N THR A 86 -13.71 -4.14 -9.14
CA THR A 86 -14.26 -4.90 -10.28
C THR A 86 -14.72 -4.02 -11.43
N GLN A 87 -15.35 -2.88 -11.13
CA GLN A 87 -15.85 -1.96 -12.15
C GLN A 87 -14.70 -1.32 -12.94
N ILE A 88 -13.64 -0.90 -12.26
CA ILE A 88 -12.44 -0.31 -12.89
C ILE A 88 -11.71 -1.37 -13.71
N GLU A 89 -11.55 -2.58 -13.17
CA GLU A 89 -10.94 -3.71 -13.89
C GLU A 89 -11.70 -4.02 -15.19
N ALA A 90 -13.04 -4.01 -15.15
CA ALA A 90 -13.87 -4.23 -16.33
C ALA A 90 -13.70 -3.12 -17.38
N GLN A 91 -13.67 -1.85 -16.95
CA GLN A 91 -13.47 -0.71 -17.84
C GLN A 91 -12.08 -0.73 -18.50
N LEU A 92 -11.05 -1.17 -17.78
CA LEU A 92 -9.66 -1.18 -18.25
C LEU A 92 -9.22 -2.50 -18.87
N LYS A 93 -10.12 -3.49 -19.00
CA LYS A 93 -9.79 -4.86 -19.42
C LYS A 93 -8.97 -4.94 -20.72
N SER A 94 -9.34 -4.15 -21.73
CA SER A 94 -8.64 -4.11 -23.02
C SER A 94 -7.21 -3.58 -22.86
N LEU A 95 -7.06 -2.47 -22.12
CA LEU A 95 -5.75 -1.86 -21.85
C LEU A 95 -4.86 -2.78 -21.03
N ILE A 96 -5.39 -3.42 -19.98
CA ILE A 96 -4.67 -4.41 -19.17
C ILE A 96 -4.13 -5.53 -20.06
N LYS A 97 -4.97 -6.10 -20.93
CA LYS A 97 -4.58 -7.16 -21.86
C LYS A 97 -3.49 -6.68 -22.83
N GLN A 98 -3.64 -5.49 -23.39
CA GLN A 98 -2.67 -4.93 -24.31
C GLN A 98 -1.30 -4.72 -23.65
N LEU A 99 -1.27 -4.15 -22.44
CA LEU A 99 -0.04 -3.91 -21.69
C LEU A 99 0.62 -5.21 -21.25
N SER A 100 -0.17 -6.18 -20.75
CA SER A 100 0.34 -7.50 -20.37
C SER A 100 0.98 -8.23 -21.55
N ASN A 101 0.34 -8.21 -22.72
CA ASN A 101 0.90 -8.78 -23.95
C ASN A 101 2.22 -8.08 -24.33
N ARG A 102 2.26 -6.74 -24.28
CA ARG A 102 3.46 -5.97 -24.60
C ARG A 102 4.63 -6.35 -23.71
N ILE A 103 4.40 -6.48 -22.40
CA ILE A 103 5.44 -6.88 -21.43
C ILE A 103 5.91 -8.30 -21.73
N THR A 104 4.98 -9.23 -21.91
CA THR A 104 5.28 -10.64 -22.20
C THR A 104 6.09 -10.81 -23.48
N SER A 105 5.82 -10.00 -24.52
CA SER A 105 6.58 -10.04 -25.77
C SER A 105 7.92 -9.29 -25.73
N SER A 106 8.14 -8.40 -24.76
CA SER A 106 9.35 -7.55 -24.71
C SER A 106 10.43 -8.10 -23.78
N ILE A 107 10.06 -8.90 -22.78
CA ILE A 107 10.99 -9.41 -21.76
C ILE A 107 11.25 -10.89 -22.03
N ASN A 108 12.47 -11.20 -22.48
CA ASN A 108 12.96 -12.57 -22.57
C ASN A 108 13.13 -13.16 -21.16
N ASN A 109 12.91 -14.47 -21.01
CA ASN A 109 13.03 -15.19 -19.72
C ASN A 109 12.18 -14.57 -18.60
N LEU A 110 10.95 -14.20 -18.93
CA LEU A 110 9.99 -13.58 -18.01
C LEU A 110 9.79 -14.34 -16.68
N THR A 111 9.97 -15.66 -16.70
CA THR A 111 9.89 -16.54 -15.54
C THR A 111 10.93 -16.24 -14.47
N ASP A 112 12.06 -15.66 -14.85
CA ASP A 112 13.17 -15.37 -13.95
C ASP A 112 12.94 -14.06 -13.17
N TRP A 113 11.98 -13.25 -13.65
CA TRP A 113 11.62 -11.99 -13.02
C TRP A 113 10.48 -12.17 -12.02
N LYS A 114 10.62 -11.49 -10.88
CA LYS A 114 9.57 -11.31 -9.89
C LYS A 114 9.33 -9.82 -9.70
N PHE A 115 8.08 -9.39 -9.77
CA PHE A 115 7.72 -7.99 -9.63
C PHE A 115 7.02 -7.75 -8.30
N ILE A 116 7.72 -7.12 -7.37
CA ILE A 116 7.20 -6.83 -6.04
C ILE A 116 6.73 -5.37 -6.01
N LEU A 117 5.44 -5.16 -5.79
CA LEU A 117 4.86 -3.84 -5.69
C LEU A 117 4.79 -3.43 -4.22
N VAL A 118 5.63 -2.48 -3.81
CA VAL A 118 5.63 -1.95 -2.45
C VAL A 118 4.59 -0.83 -2.35
N ASP A 119 3.50 -1.06 -1.63
CA ASP A 119 2.39 -0.11 -1.44
C ASP A 119 2.39 0.47 -0.03
N GLY A 120 2.46 1.78 0.09
CA GLY A 120 2.51 2.48 1.37
C GLY A 120 2.41 4.00 1.23
N PHE A 121 1.98 4.66 2.29
CA PHE A 121 1.79 6.11 2.33
C PHE A 121 3.05 6.87 2.81
N LEU A 122 3.93 6.20 3.58
CA LEU A 122 5.18 6.75 4.12
C LEU A 122 6.45 6.09 3.56
N LEU A 123 6.39 5.47 2.37
CA LEU A 123 7.56 4.78 1.79
C LEU A 123 8.77 5.69 1.57
N TYR A 124 8.55 6.99 1.38
CA TYR A 124 9.62 7.98 1.12
C TYR A 124 10.01 8.78 2.37
N TRP A 125 9.48 8.40 3.54
CA TRP A 125 9.84 9.02 4.81
C TRP A 125 11.20 8.51 5.32
N ASP A 126 11.45 7.20 5.25
CA ASP A 126 12.73 6.59 5.66
C ASP A 126 13.62 6.32 4.44
N MET A 127 14.80 6.94 4.41
CA MET A 127 15.77 6.77 3.32
C MET A 127 16.26 5.33 3.16
N GLN A 128 16.22 4.52 4.22
CA GLN A 128 16.54 3.09 4.11
C GLN A 128 15.52 2.35 3.27
N VAL A 129 14.23 2.67 3.38
CA VAL A 129 13.20 2.10 2.51
C VAL A 129 13.44 2.51 1.06
N VAL A 130 13.69 3.81 0.84
CA VAL A 130 13.92 4.38 -0.50
C VAL A 130 15.07 3.70 -1.24
N LYS A 131 16.12 3.28 -0.52
CA LYS A 131 17.30 2.60 -1.07
C LYS A 131 17.01 1.18 -1.58
N GLU A 132 16.00 0.50 -1.03
CA GLU A 132 15.61 -0.85 -1.45
C GLU A 132 14.61 -0.83 -2.63
N LEU A 133 14.26 0.34 -3.19
CA LEU A 133 13.27 0.46 -4.27
C LEU A 133 13.93 0.78 -5.61
N ASP A 134 13.75 -0.09 -6.61
CA ASP A 134 14.26 0.12 -7.98
C ASP A 134 13.53 1.26 -8.69
N ILE A 135 12.20 1.23 -8.64
CA ILE A 135 11.31 2.18 -9.33
C ILE A 135 10.40 2.84 -8.29
N LYS A 136 10.30 4.17 -8.37
CA LYS A 136 9.57 4.99 -7.41
C LYS A 136 8.43 5.72 -8.10
N LEU A 137 7.20 5.41 -7.69
CA LEU A 137 5.98 6.05 -8.20
C LEU A 137 5.30 6.86 -7.08
N PHE A 138 4.73 8.01 -7.43
CA PHE A 138 3.97 8.82 -6.46
C PHE A 138 2.60 9.17 -7.04
N VAL A 139 1.55 8.57 -6.49
CA VAL A 139 0.17 8.87 -6.88
C VAL A 139 -0.30 10.15 -6.16
N GLN A 140 -0.54 11.19 -6.96
CA GLN A 140 -1.06 12.49 -6.51
C GLN A 140 -2.58 12.55 -6.69
N ALA A 141 -3.24 13.27 -5.80
CA ALA A 141 -4.62 13.71 -5.93
C ALA A 141 -4.76 15.03 -5.18
N ASP A 142 -5.75 15.84 -5.53
CA ASP A 142 -6.02 17.09 -4.83
C ASP A 142 -6.57 16.83 -3.43
N PHE A 143 -6.38 17.81 -2.53
CA PHE A 143 -6.79 17.73 -1.13
C PHE A 143 -8.28 17.40 -0.98
N THR A 144 -9.14 18.05 -1.76
CA THR A 144 -10.60 17.86 -1.65
C THR A 144 -11.04 16.44 -2.03
N THR A 145 -10.41 15.86 -3.05
CA THR A 145 -10.61 14.45 -3.44
C THR A 145 -10.13 13.50 -2.36
N LEU A 146 -8.95 13.74 -1.77
CA LEU A 146 -8.41 12.90 -0.70
C LEU A 146 -9.30 12.91 0.53
N LYS A 147 -9.70 14.11 0.97
CA LYS A 147 -10.61 14.33 2.11
C LYS A 147 -11.92 13.59 1.91
N LYS A 148 -12.61 13.87 0.80
CA LYS A 148 -13.88 13.23 0.46
C LYS A 148 -13.77 11.70 0.50
N ARG A 149 -12.74 11.14 -0.14
CA ARG A 149 -12.53 9.68 -0.17
C ARG A 149 -12.19 9.08 1.19
N ARG A 150 -11.53 9.84 2.08
CA ARG A 150 -11.23 9.39 3.44
C ARG A 150 -12.49 9.39 4.29
N GLU A 151 -13.28 10.45 4.23
CA GLU A 151 -14.54 10.58 4.98
C GLU A 151 -15.61 9.58 4.52
N GLU A 152 -15.65 9.23 3.23
CA GLU A 152 -16.57 8.21 2.67
C GLU A 152 -16.12 6.76 2.95
N ARG A 153 -14.90 6.56 3.47
CA ARG A 153 -14.37 5.21 3.65
C ARG A 153 -15.07 4.53 4.82
N ALA A 154 -15.59 3.32 4.56
CA ALA A 154 -16.08 2.43 5.59
C ALA A 154 -14.91 1.89 6.41
N GLY A 155 -14.39 2.70 7.34
CA GLY A 155 -13.45 2.37 8.41
C GLY A 155 -12.26 1.48 8.04
N TYR A 156 -11.61 0.93 9.07
CA TYR A 156 -10.41 0.11 8.98
C TYR A 156 -10.55 -1.08 9.92
N VAL A 157 -10.25 -2.28 9.42
CA VAL A 157 -10.11 -3.45 10.30
C VAL A 157 -8.77 -3.34 11.02
N THR A 158 -8.83 -3.38 12.35
CA THR A 158 -7.67 -3.35 13.24
C THR A 158 -7.59 -4.66 14.04
N VAL A 159 -6.50 -4.87 14.79
CA VAL A 159 -6.36 -6.06 15.66
C VAL A 159 -7.41 -6.07 16.77
N ASP A 160 -7.80 -4.90 17.26
CA ASP A 160 -8.71 -4.74 18.41
C ASP A 160 -10.16 -4.50 18.00
N GLY A 161 -10.48 -4.55 16.70
CA GLY A 161 -11.83 -4.33 16.17
C GLY A 161 -11.83 -3.45 14.92
N TYR A 162 -12.74 -2.48 14.87
CA TYR A 162 -12.94 -1.63 13.70
C TYR A 162 -12.70 -0.16 14.07
N TRP A 163 -11.84 0.52 13.32
CA TRP A 163 -11.54 1.94 13.48
C TRP A 163 -12.30 2.76 12.43
N THR A 164 -12.98 3.81 12.86
CA THR A 164 -13.56 4.82 11.98
C THR A 164 -12.99 6.16 12.38
N ASP A 165 -12.47 6.91 11.40
CA ASP A 165 -11.97 8.25 11.64
C ASP A 165 -13.06 9.12 12.29
N PRO A 166 -12.77 9.80 13.42
CA PRO A 166 -13.72 10.71 14.03
C PRO A 166 -13.93 11.95 13.13
N PRO A 167 -15.01 12.73 13.37
CA PRO A 167 -15.26 13.96 12.62
C PRO A 167 -14.02 14.89 12.60
N ASN A 168 -13.70 15.45 11.43
CA ASN A 168 -12.54 16.32 11.17
C ASN A 168 -11.15 15.68 11.37
N TYR A 169 -11.04 14.36 11.51
CA TYR A 169 -9.75 13.68 11.65
C TYR A 169 -8.82 13.98 10.48
N PHE A 170 -9.31 13.96 9.24
CA PHE A 170 -8.49 14.24 8.06
C PHE A 170 -7.85 15.63 8.11
N ASP A 171 -8.63 16.68 8.42
CA ASP A 171 -8.09 18.05 8.45
C ASP A 171 -7.11 18.30 9.61
N THR A 172 -7.19 17.48 10.67
CA THR A 172 -6.41 17.68 11.89
C THR A 172 -5.18 16.78 11.98
N MET A 173 -5.16 15.65 11.26
CA MET A 173 -4.17 14.58 11.45
C MET A 173 -3.48 14.09 10.16
N VAL A 174 -4.06 14.31 8.98
CA VAL A 174 -3.63 13.70 7.70
C VAL A 174 -3.07 14.74 6.73
#